data_AF-A0A7J7SDK2-F1
#
_entry.id   AF-A0A7J7SDK2-F1
#
_cell.length_a   1.000
_cell.length_b   1.000
_cell.length_c   1.000
_cell.angle_alpha   90.00
_cell.angle_beta   90.00
_cell.angle_gamma   90.00
#
_symmetry.space_group_name_H-M   'P 1'
#
loop_
_entity.id
_entity.type
_entity.pdbx_description
1 polymer ?
#
loop_
_entity_poly.entity_id
_entity_poly.type
_entity_poly.pdbx_seq_one_letter_code
_entity_poly.pdbx_strand_id
1 'polypeptide(L)'
;MVLYTTPFPNSCLSALHAVSWCLIFPCYWLLDQLLALFTPAPCQKNQLLCIVLFMPIYLGFLVTSLPFACLGFLFWCPLQCARRPYVYSRLEDKGPAGGAALLREWKGTGPGKSFCFATANVCLLPESLARHNNVYKTQVRAKEIGHRIRNGASRPQIKIYIDSPTNTSISAASFSSLVSPQGDGMARAVPGSIKRTASVDYKGNSGRHPSDEAANGPASGDPIDCSSLENACEAHCCFKCFNSGLFFASRYPIMDAVYRCYTNGKGVDSLASKGALFLKVQVGSTPQDQRIVGYITCTHLHAPEEDSAIRCEQLDMLLEWLADFRKSTSSSSTANPEELVAFDIVCGDLNFDNCSSDDKLEQQHSLFTRYKDPCRLGPGEEKPWAIGTMLDQDGINDEDVSSPDNLQKVLESEEGRREYLAFPTSKNSGAGQKGRKDVLKGNGRRIDYMLYAEEGLCPDWKAEVEEFSFITQLSGLTDHLPVAMRLMVSTGDEEA
;
A
#
# COMPACT_ATOMS: atom_id res chain seq x y z
N MET A 1 -7.51 21.29 -5.49
CA MET A 1 -7.19 21.24 -4.04
C MET A 1 -5.72 21.61 -3.85
N VAL A 2 -5.28 22.04 -2.66
CA VAL A 2 -3.85 22.34 -2.41
C VAL A 2 -3.16 21.09 -1.87
N LEU A 3 -2.11 20.63 -2.54
CA LEU A 3 -1.27 19.52 -2.06
C LEU A 3 -0.30 20.01 -0.98
N TYR A 4 -0.31 19.35 0.17
CA TYR A 4 0.51 19.72 1.31
C TYR A 4 1.95 19.22 1.17
N THR A 5 2.92 20.10 0.92
CA THR A 5 4.35 19.71 0.80
C THR A 5 5.11 19.73 2.12
N THR A 6 4.51 20.32 3.15
CA THR A 6 5.06 20.39 4.51
C THR A 6 4.02 19.93 5.53
N PRO A 7 4.43 19.30 6.65
CA PRO A 7 3.52 18.82 7.68
C PRO A 7 2.81 19.94 8.45
N PHE A 8 3.35 21.16 8.44
CA PHE A 8 2.79 22.33 9.11
C PHE A 8 2.73 23.54 8.16
N PRO A 9 1.83 24.50 8.41
CA PRO A 9 1.66 25.68 7.57
C PRO A 9 2.86 26.65 7.61
N ASN A 10 3.69 26.62 8.66
CA ASN A 10 4.88 27.46 8.77
C ASN A 10 6.09 26.70 9.35
N SER A 11 7.28 27.27 9.13
CA SER A 11 8.55 26.67 9.56
C SER A 11 8.74 26.68 11.08
N CYS A 12 8.12 27.63 11.79
CA CYS A 12 8.19 27.71 13.25
C CYS A 12 7.54 26.49 13.91
N LEU A 13 6.32 26.14 13.49
CA LEU A 13 5.62 24.93 13.95
C LEU A 13 6.39 23.66 13.58
N SER A 14 7.01 23.64 12.39
CA SER A 14 7.86 22.53 11.96
C SER A 14 9.10 22.36 12.85
N ALA A 15 9.76 23.46 13.20
CA ALA A 15 10.91 23.45 14.11
C ALA A 15 10.50 23.04 15.54
N LEU A 16 9.38 23.57 16.04
CA LEU A 16 8.84 23.18 17.35
C LEU A 16 8.48 21.69 17.36
N HIS A 17 7.92 21.15 16.27
CA HIS A 17 7.65 19.73 16.12
C HIS A 17 8.92 18.89 16.17
N ALA A 18 9.98 19.32 15.47
CA ALA A 18 11.27 18.64 15.49
C ALA A 18 11.87 18.64 16.91
N VAL A 19 11.88 19.79 17.59
CA VAL A 19 12.35 19.89 18.99
C VAL A 19 11.53 19.00 19.91
N SER A 20 10.21 19.00 19.77
CA SER A 20 9.32 18.16 20.58
C SER A 20 9.62 16.68 20.38
N TRP A 21 9.84 16.24 19.13
CA TRP A 21 10.24 14.86 18.85
C TRP A 21 11.66 14.54 19.34
N CYS A 22 12.62 15.47 19.29
CA CYS A 22 13.94 15.25 19.89
C CYS A 22 13.84 14.96 21.40
N LEU A 23 12.86 15.55 22.09
CA LEU A 23 12.59 15.28 23.51
C LEU A 23 11.82 13.98 23.76
N ILE A 24 10.84 13.65 22.91
CA ILE A 24 9.98 12.46 23.05
C ILE A 24 10.70 11.18 22.59
N PHE A 25 11.45 11.25 21.48
CA PHE A 25 11.97 10.09 20.77
C PHE A 25 12.83 9.16 21.63
N PRO A 26 13.75 9.64 22.51
CA PRO A 26 14.53 8.75 23.37
C PRO A 26 13.65 7.88 24.27
N CYS A 27 12.64 8.47 24.91
CA CYS A 27 11.72 7.74 25.78
C CYS A 27 10.87 6.74 24.98
N TYR A 28 10.36 7.16 23.82
CA TYR A 28 9.61 6.28 22.91
C TYR A 28 10.44 5.08 22.45
N TRP A 29 11.68 5.31 22.00
CA TRP A 29 12.57 4.26 21.54
C TRP A 29 12.97 3.31 22.67
N LEU A 30 13.28 3.83 23.87
CA LEU A 30 13.61 3.01 25.04
C LEU A 30 12.43 2.13 25.47
N LEU A 31 11.21 2.66 25.43
CA LEU A 31 10.00 1.89 25.71
C LEU A 31 9.82 0.76 24.69
N ASP A 32 9.97 1.06 23.39
CA ASP A 32 9.91 0.07 22.31
C ASP A 32 10.95 -1.04 22.51
N GLN A 33 12.21 -0.69 22.81
CA GLN A 33 13.26 -1.69 23.08
C GLN A 33 13.00 -2.51 24.35
N LEU A 34 12.47 -1.88 25.41
CA LEU A 34 12.12 -2.57 26.65
C LEU A 34 11.00 -3.58 26.42
N LEU A 35 9.94 -3.20 25.71
CA LEU A 35 8.85 -4.09 25.33
C LEU A 35 9.34 -5.22 24.42
N ALA A 36 10.23 -4.91 23.49
CA ALA A 36 10.81 -5.90 22.58
C ALA A 36 11.61 -7.00 23.31
N LEU A 37 12.16 -6.74 24.52
CA LEU A 37 12.82 -7.78 25.32
C LEU A 37 11.86 -8.90 25.76
N PHE A 38 10.59 -8.57 25.97
CA PHE A 38 9.57 -9.52 26.43
C PHE A 38 8.91 -10.29 25.27
N THR A 39 9.01 -9.77 24.05
CA THR A 39 8.55 -10.48 22.84
C THR A 39 9.66 -11.43 22.35
N PRO A 40 9.40 -12.74 22.26
CA PRO A 40 10.37 -13.71 21.75
C PRO A 40 10.84 -13.34 20.34
N ALA A 41 12.13 -13.50 20.05
CA ALA A 41 12.67 -13.43 18.71
C ALA A 41 13.34 -14.78 18.37
N PRO A 42 13.10 -15.37 17.18
CA PRO A 42 13.58 -16.71 16.84
C PRO A 42 15.12 -16.85 16.90
N CYS A 43 15.86 -15.75 16.77
CA CYS A 43 17.31 -15.72 16.86
C CYS A 43 17.87 -15.74 18.31
N GLN A 44 17.03 -15.51 19.32
CA GLN A 44 17.49 -15.24 20.68
C GLN A 44 17.50 -16.49 21.57
N LYS A 45 18.62 -17.23 21.53
CA LYS A 45 18.79 -18.50 22.28
C LYS A 45 18.60 -18.39 23.80
N ASN A 46 18.95 -17.25 24.42
CA ASN A 46 18.84 -17.02 25.86
C ASN A 46 18.11 -15.70 26.18
N GLN A 47 16.80 -15.63 25.90
CA GLN A 47 15.97 -14.44 26.16
C GLN A 47 16.04 -14.00 27.63
N LEU A 48 16.01 -14.93 28.58
CA LEU A 48 16.10 -14.65 30.02
C LEU A 48 17.39 -13.89 30.39
N LEU A 49 18.52 -14.29 29.81
CA LEU A 49 19.81 -13.62 30.06
C LEU A 49 19.79 -12.18 29.54
N CYS A 50 19.21 -11.95 28.36
CA CYS A 50 19.09 -10.61 27.81
C CYS A 50 18.13 -9.74 28.63
N ILE A 51 17.02 -10.29 29.11
CA ILE A 51 16.11 -9.57 30.02
C ILE A 51 16.87 -9.17 31.29
N VAL A 52 17.54 -10.11 31.97
CA VAL A 52 18.26 -9.83 33.22
C VAL A 52 19.35 -8.77 33.04
N LEU A 53 20.08 -8.80 31.92
CA LEU A 53 21.17 -7.86 31.66
C LEU A 53 20.69 -6.47 31.19
N PHE A 54 19.74 -6.42 30.26
CA PHE A 54 19.38 -5.17 29.57
C PHE A 54 18.15 -4.47 30.16
N MET A 55 17.24 -5.19 30.83
CA MET A 55 16.07 -4.59 31.47
C MET A 55 16.43 -3.47 32.45
N PRO A 56 17.36 -3.66 33.42
CA PRO A 56 17.68 -2.57 34.36
C PRO A 56 18.32 -1.36 33.66
N ILE A 57 19.07 -1.60 32.58
CA ILE A 57 19.70 -0.55 31.78
C ILE A 57 18.63 0.27 31.05
N TYR A 58 17.72 -0.38 30.31
CA TYR A 58 16.64 0.31 29.60
C TYR A 58 15.67 1.00 30.57
N LEU A 59 15.34 0.36 31.69
CA LEU A 59 14.47 0.97 32.69
C LEU A 59 15.11 2.23 33.31
N GLY A 60 16.41 2.19 33.62
CA GLY A 60 17.13 3.37 34.12
C GLY A 60 17.14 4.53 33.13
N PHE A 61 17.41 4.26 31.85
CA PHE A 61 17.34 5.28 30.80
C PHE A 61 15.91 5.76 30.53
N LEU A 62 14.91 4.88 30.63
CA LEU A 62 13.51 5.23 30.44
C LEU A 62 13.05 6.22 31.52
N VAL A 63 13.37 5.93 32.79
CA VAL A 63 13.03 6.83 33.91
C VAL A 63 13.72 8.19 33.78
N THR A 64 14.99 8.23 33.36
CA THR A 64 15.71 9.50 33.18
C THR A 64 15.24 10.30 31.97
N SER A 65 14.73 9.65 30.91
CA SER A 65 14.19 10.32 29.73
C SER A 65 12.73 10.79 29.87
N LEU A 66 11.98 10.23 30.83
CA LEU A 66 10.56 10.50 31.03
C LEU A 66 10.23 12.00 31.24
N PRO A 67 10.96 12.79 32.07
CA PRO A 67 10.67 14.21 32.25
C PRO A 67 10.82 15.02 30.95
N PHE A 68 11.81 14.68 30.12
CA PHE A 68 12.01 15.31 28.81
C PHE A 68 10.87 14.95 27.86
N ALA A 69 10.45 13.69 27.85
CA ALA A 69 9.32 13.24 27.05
C ALA A 69 8.01 13.93 27.46
N CYS A 70 7.76 14.10 28.77
CA CYS A 70 6.62 14.88 29.26
C CYS A 70 6.64 16.32 28.73
N LEU A 71 7.80 17.00 28.81
CA LEU A 71 7.95 18.36 28.27
C LEU A 71 7.75 18.39 26.75
N GLY A 72 8.34 17.45 26.03
CA GLY A 72 8.15 17.31 24.59
C GLY A 72 6.68 17.07 24.23
N PHE A 73 5.95 16.28 25.01
CA PHE A 73 4.53 16.02 24.80
C PHE A 73 3.67 17.26 24.99
N LEU A 74 3.99 18.12 25.97
CA LEU A 74 3.30 19.40 26.17
C LEU A 74 3.42 20.33 24.96
N PHE A 75 4.56 20.32 24.27
CA PHE A 75 4.73 21.05 23.01
C PHE A 75 4.11 20.33 21.81
N TRP A 76 4.22 19.00 21.77
CA TRP A 76 3.77 18.20 20.64
C TRP A 76 2.26 18.07 20.53
N CYS A 77 1.53 17.98 21.65
CA CYS A 77 0.09 17.74 21.65
C CYS A 77 -0.69 18.87 20.95
N PRO A 78 -0.50 20.17 21.29
CA PRO A 78 -1.17 21.26 20.59
C PRO A 78 -0.81 21.35 19.10
N LEU A 79 0.41 20.92 18.72
CA LEU A 79 0.82 20.91 17.31
C LEU A 79 -0.02 19.97 16.45
N GLN A 80 -0.61 18.91 17.03
CA GLN A 80 -1.42 17.98 16.24
C GLN A 80 -2.67 18.64 15.65
N CYS A 81 -3.23 19.66 16.31
CA CYS A 81 -4.36 20.43 15.80
C CYS A 81 -4.03 21.24 14.54
N ALA A 82 -2.75 21.60 14.34
CA ALA A 82 -2.27 22.35 13.18
C ALA A 82 -1.55 21.46 12.16
N ARG A 83 -1.44 20.15 12.42
CA ARG A 83 -0.75 19.20 11.55
C ARG A 83 -1.63 18.89 10.33
N ARG A 84 -1.04 18.97 9.14
CA ARG A 84 -1.69 18.58 7.90
C ARG A 84 -1.84 17.05 7.83
N PRO A 85 -2.92 16.54 7.20
CA PRO A 85 -3.26 15.11 7.23
C PRO A 85 -2.27 14.22 6.46
N TYR A 86 -1.55 14.78 5.49
CA TYR A 86 -0.52 14.08 4.72
C TYR A 86 0.60 15.04 4.30
N VAL A 87 1.68 14.47 3.76
CA VAL A 87 2.78 15.21 3.13
C VAL A 87 3.02 14.63 1.74
N TYR A 88 2.94 15.50 0.73
CA TYR A 88 3.27 15.22 -0.65
C TYR A 88 4.73 15.61 -0.92
N SER A 89 5.53 14.67 -1.40
CA SER A 89 6.89 14.91 -1.85
C SER A 89 6.99 14.57 -3.34
N ARG A 90 7.70 15.41 -4.10
CA ARG A 90 7.95 15.21 -5.51
C ARG A 90 9.44 15.25 -5.75
N LEU A 91 9.98 14.16 -6.29
CA LEU A 91 11.34 14.16 -6.83
C LEU A 91 11.26 14.51 -8.31
N GLU A 92 11.79 15.66 -8.70
CA GLU A 92 11.95 16.00 -10.11
C GLU A 92 13.22 15.34 -10.64
N ASP A 93 13.04 14.41 -11.58
CA ASP A 93 14.17 13.85 -12.31
C ASP A 93 14.69 14.93 -13.27
N LYS A 94 15.94 15.38 -13.07
CA LYS A 94 16.57 16.45 -13.88
C LYS A 94 16.92 15.99 -15.31
N GLY A 95 16.62 14.74 -15.66
CA GLY A 95 16.83 14.19 -17.01
C GLY A 95 15.72 14.56 -18.01
N PRO A 96 15.98 14.45 -19.32
CA PRO A 96 15.00 14.73 -20.38
C PRO A 96 13.79 13.77 -20.41
N ALA A 97 13.76 12.74 -19.54
CA ALA A 97 12.72 11.74 -19.40
C ALA A 97 11.87 11.89 -18.11
N GLY A 98 11.77 13.11 -17.55
CA GLY A 98 10.96 13.39 -16.36
C GLY A 98 9.44 13.23 -16.58
N GLY A 99 8.63 13.34 -15.53
CA GLY A 99 7.16 13.13 -15.58
C GLY A 99 6.40 13.96 -16.64
N ALA A 100 6.97 15.05 -17.14
CA ALA A 100 6.46 15.78 -18.29
C ALA A 100 6.51 14.99 -19.61
N ALA A 101 7.50 14.09 -19.78
CA ALA A 101 7.58 13.17 -20.92
C ALA A 101 6.47 12.11 -20.85
N LEU A 102 6.22 11.51 -19.68
CA LEU A 102 5.13 10.53 -19.47
C LEU A 102 3.74 11.10 -19.75
N LEU A 103 3.53 12.39 -19.45
CA LEU A 103 2.30 13.11 -19.76
C LEU A 103 2.13 13.41 -21.26
N ARG A 104 3.23 13.61 -21.98
CA ARG A 104 3.23 13.82 -23.44
C ARG A 104 3.06 12.51 -24.21
N GLU A 105 3.43 11.38 -23.60
CA GLU A 105 3.46 10.07 -24.23
C GLU A 105 2.05 9.51 -24.54
N TRP A 106 1.04 9.83 -23.74
CA TRP A 106 -0.32 9.35 -24.00
C TRP A 106 -1.30 10.42 -24.39
N LYS A 107 -1.81 10.26 -25.61
CA LYS A 107 -2.79 11.14 -26.23
C LYS A 107 -4.23 10.61 -26.18
N GLY A 108 -4.49 9.49 -25.51
CA GLY A 108 -5.85 8.91 -25.48
C GLY A 108 -6.34 8.44 -26.86
N THR A 109 -5.42 8.25 -27.80
CA THR A 109 -5.65 7.79 -29.18
C THR A 109 -4.64 6.68 -29.51
N GLY A 110 -5.03 5.70 -30.33
CA GLY A 110 -4.15 4.61 -30.77
C GLY A 110 -4.34 3.31 -29.98
N PRO A 111 -3.33 2.43 -29.87
CA PRO A 111 -3.49 1.04 -29.39
C PRO A 111 -3.74 0.89 -27.88
N GLY A 112 -4.12 1.98 -27.19
CA GLY A 112 -4.33 2.02 -25.75
C GLY A 112 -3.07 2.26 -24.92
N LYS A 113 -3.25 2.36 -23.60
CA LYS A 113 -2.18 2.51 -22.62
C LYS A 113 -2.39 1.59 -21.42
N SER A 114 -1.30 0.95 -21.02
CA SER A 114 -1.26 0.06 -19.87
C SER A 114 -0.81 0.80 -18.60
N PHE A 115 -1.56 0.61 -17.51
CA PHE A 115 -1.29 1.17 -16.19
C PHE A 115 -1.10 0.04 -15.18
N CYS A 116 -0.03 0.10 -14.38
CA CYS A 116 0.28 -0.90 -13.36
C CYS A 116 0.06 -0.32 -11.97
N PHE A 117 -0.65 -1.07 -11.13
CA PHE A 117 -0.99 -0.73 -9.75
C PHE A 117 -0.51 -1.85 -8.83
N ALA A 118 -0.04 -1.51 -7.63
CA ALA A 118 0.35 -2.49 -6.63
C ALA A 118 -0.02 -2.01 -5.23
N THR A 119 -0.39 -2.95 -4.37
CA THR A 119 -0.60 -2.75 -2.94
C THR A 119 0.25 -3.72 -2.14
N ALA A 120 0.72 -3.30 -0.97
CA ALA A 120 1.54 -4.12 -0.08
C ALA A 120 1.38 -3.64 1.37
N ASN A 121 0.93 -4.52 2.27
CA ASN A 121 1.20 -4.34 3.69
C ASN A 121 2.65 -4.78 3.97
N VAL A 122 3.48 -3.83 4.41
CA VAL A 122 4.94 -4.02 4.60
C VAL A 122 5.36 -4.18 6.06
N CYS A 123 4.40 -4.13 6.99
CA CYS A 123 4.60 -4.33 8.42
C CYS A 123 5.82 -3.58 9.00
N LEU A 124 5.91 -2.28 8.69
CA LEU A 124 6.93 -1.39 9.24
C LEU A 124 6.47 -0.78 10.57
N LEU A 125 6.21 -1.66 11.54
CA LEU A 125 5.83 -1.30 12.90
C LEU A 125 7.05 -1.00 13.79
N PRO A 126 6.87 -0.33 14.96
CA PRO A 126 7.85 -0.30 16.03
C PRO A 126 8.37 -1.72 16.35
N GLU A 127 9.61 -1.85 16.82
CA GLU A 127 10.27 -3.16 16.91
C GLU A 127 9.51 -4.14 17.82
N SER A 128 8.92 -3.68 18.92
CA SER A 128 8.13 -4.54 19.80
C SER A 128 6.88 -5.08 19.13
N LEU A 129 6.21 -4.27 18.30
CA LEU A 129 5.00 -4.66 17.59
C LEU A 129 5.33 -5.51 16.36
N ALA A 130 6.39 -5.18 15.63
CA ALA A 130 6.87 -5.96 14.49
C ALA A 130 7.14 -7.43 14.88
N ARG A 131 7.70 -7.67 16.08
CA ARG A 131 7.99 -9.03 16.58
C ARG A 131 6.76 -9.88 16.81
N HIS A 132 5.58 -9.28 17.06
CA HIS A 132 4.35 -10.06 17.15
C HIS A 132 3.97 -10.71 15.81
N ASN A 133 4.40 -10.11 14.69
CA ASN A 133 4.23 -10.66 13.35
C ASN A 133 5.48 -11.45 12.90
N ASN A 134 6.34 -11.86 13.83
CA ASN A 134 7.58 -12.59 13.56
C ASN A 134 8.56 -11.89 12.58
N VAL A 135 8.45 -10.57 12.44
CA VAL A 135 9.37 -9.72 11.67
C VAL A 135 10.16 -8.78 12.58
N TYR A 136 11.41 -8.49 12.22
CA TYR A 136 12.34 -7.76 13.10
C TYR A 136 13.26 -6.80 12.32
N LYS A 137 14.01 -5.94 13.01
CA LYS A 137 14.92 -4.93 12.40
C LYS A 137 14.21 -4.02 11.40
N THR A 138 13.15 -3.34 11.85
CA THR A 138 12.27 -2.53 10.99
C THR A 138 13.02 -1.57 10.04
N GLN A 139 14.07 -0.88 10.50
CA GLN A 139 14.83 0.05 9.64
C GLN A 139 15.59 -0.65 8.50
N VAL A 140 16.19 -1.81 8.78
CA VAL A 140 16.92 -2.60 7.78
C VAL A 140 15.92 -3.15 6.75
N ARG A 141 14.78 -3.68 7.22
CA ARG A 141 13.70 -4.14 6.35
C ARG A 141 13.15 -3.00 5.49
N ALA A 142 12.88 -1.83 6.05
CA ALA A 142 12.39 -0.68 5.27
C ALA A 142 13.32 -0.33 4.10
N LYS A 143 14.63 -0.29 4.35
CA LYS A 143 15.64 -0.05 3.32
C LYS A 143 15.64 -1.15 2.26
N GLU A 144 15.61 -2.41 2.67
CA GLU A 144 15.63 -3.56 1.76
C GLU A 144 14.33 -3.66 0.93
N ILE A 145 13.16 -3.48 1.55
CA ILE A 145 11.86 -3.43 0.87
C ILE A 145 11.89 -2.34 -0.22
N GLY A 146 12.31 -1.12 0.14
CA GLY A 146 12.45 -0.03 -0.84
C GLY A 146 13.43 -0.37 -1.98
N HIS A 147 14.54 -1.04 -1.65
CA HIS A 147 15.50 -1.51 -2.65
C HIS A 147 14.91 -2.55 -3.61
N ARG A 148 14.19 -3.55 -3.08
CA ARG A 148 13.54 -4.61 -3.87
C ARG A 148 12.43 -4.06 -4.75
N ILE A 149 11.56 -3.19 -4.21
CA ILE A 149 10.49 -2.53 -4.98
C ILE A 149 11.10 -1.72 -6.13
N ARG A 150 12.10 -0.86 -5.85
CA ARG A 150 12.77 -0.06 -6.88
C ARG A 150 13.42 -0.92 -7.95
N ASN A 151 14.15 -1.97 -7.55
CA ASN A 151 14.85 -2.85 -8.49
C ASN A 151 13.87 -3.67 -9.33
N GLY A 152 12.75 -4.11 -8.73
CA GLY A 152 11.64 -4.70 -9.47
C GLY A 152 11.10 -3.69 -10.48
N ALA A 153 10.55 -2.57 -9.99
CA ALA A 153 9.94 -1.50 -10.80
C ALA A 153 10.82 -1.03 -11.99
N SER A 154 12.15 -1.06 -11.84
CA SER A 154 13.10 -0.53 -12.83
C SER A 154 13.66 -1.56 -13.81
N ARG A 155 13.53 -2.87 -13.54
CA ARG A 155 14.14 -3.92 -14.39
C ARG A 155 13.08 -4.62 -15.24
N PRO A 156 13.13 -4.48 -16.58
CA PRO A 156 12.34 -5.29 -17.49
C PRO A 156 12.72 -6.76 -17.34
N GLN A 157 11.74 -7.64 -17.12
CA GLN A 157 11.95 -9.08 -17.09
C GLN A 157 12.04 -9.64 -18.52
N ILE A 158 12.78 -10.75 -18.68
CA ILE A 158 12.87 -11.47 -19.94
C ILE A 158 11.48 -12.02 -20.30
N LYS A 159 10.91 -11.52 -21.40
CA LYS A 159 9.58 -11.88 -21.89
C LYS A 159 9.72 -12.95 -22.99
N ILE A 160 9.49 -14.22 -22.65
CA ILE A 160 9.46 -15.34 -23.63
C ILE A 160 8.07 -15.40 -24.27
N TYR A 161 8.02 -15.66 -25.58
CA TYR A 161 6.76 -15.83 -26.31
C TYR A 161 6.10 -17.17 -25.95
N ILE A 162 4.80 -17.14 -25.65
CA ILE A 162 3.99 -18.31 -25.29
C ILE A 162 2.73 -18.27 -26.18
N ASP A 163 2.50 -19.29 -27.00
CA ASP A 163 1.36 -19.37 -27.93
C ASP A 163 -0.01 -19.50 -27.24
N SER A 164 -0.04 -19.91 -25.96
CA SER A 164 -1.24 -19.99 -25.13
C SER A 164 -1.01 -19.34 -23.76
N PRO A 165 -1.13 -18.00 -23.65
CA PRO A 165 -0.92 -17.30 -22.40
C PRO A 165 -2.04 -17.59 -21.38
N THR A 166 -1.69 -17.59 -20.10
CA THR A 166 -2.65 -17.54 -18.98
C THR A 166 -2.55 -16.16 -18.35
N ASN A 167 -3.66 -15.44 -18.18
CA ASN A 167 -3.69 -14.02 -17.74
C ASN A 167 -3.30 -13.78 -16.26
N THR A 168 -2.82 -14.81 -15.57
CA THR A 168 -2.63 -14.83 -14.10
C THR A 168 -1.34 -15.57 -13.75
N SER A 169 -0.50 -14.99 -12.89
CA SER A 169 0.72 -15.66 -12.44
C SER A 169 1.11 -15.31 -11.00
N ILE A 170 1.72 -16.27 -10.30
CA ILE A 170 2.53 -16.01 -9.10
C ILE A 170 3.91 -15.62 -9.61
N SER A 171 4.44 -14.46 -9.21
CA SER A 171 5.69 -13.95 -9.74
C SER A 171 6.70 -13.63 -8.63
N ALA A 172 7.86 -14.27 -8.68
CA ALA A 172 9.04 -13.81 -7.95
C ALA A 172 9.61 -12.50 -8.52
N ALA A 173 9.20 -12.16 -9.74
CA ALA A 173 9.73 -11.09 -10.53
C ALA A 173 8.74 -9.93 -10.65
N SER A 174 8.93 -8.96 -9.75
CA SER A 174 8.78 -7.52 -10.01
C SER A 174 7.38 -6.88 -10.08
N PHE A 175 7.31 -5.66 -9.53
CA PHE A 175 6.27 -4.64 -9.71
C PHE A 175 6.32 -3.93 -11.08
N SER A 176 7.11 -4.43 -12.06
CA SER A 176 7.31 -3.85 -13.39
C SER A 176 7.07 -4.86 -14.49
N SER A 177 6.28 -4.49 -15.50
CA SER A 177 6.28 -5.20 -16.78
C SER A 177 6.15 -4.25 -17.98
N LEU A 178 7.06 -3.27 -18.07
CA LEU A 178 7.36 -2.37 -19.22
C LEU A 178 6.25 -1.40 -19.73
N VAL A 179 6.69 -0.16 -20.02
CA VAL A 179 6.18 0.70 -21.10
C VAL A 179 7.15 0.45 -22.26
N SER A 180 6.66 0.03 -23.44
CA SER A 180 7.50 -0.04 -24.63
C SER A 180 7.51 1.33 -25.32
N PRO A 181 8.65 1.96 -25.60
CA PRO A 181 8.71 2.98 -26.63
C PRO A 181 8.46 2.26 -27.96
N GLN A 182 7.34 2.57 -28.63
CA GLN A 182 7.11 2.13 -30.00
C GLN A 182 8.20 2.75 -30.89
N GLY A 183 9.13 1.92 -31.34
CA GLY A 183 9.98 2.24 -32.49
C GLY A 183 9.20 1.92 -33.76
N ASP A 184 9.17 2.89 -34.69
CA ASP A 184 8.65 2.74 -36.04
C ASP A 184 9.21 1.46 -36.70
N GLY A 185 8.34 0.48 -36.90
CA GLY A 185 8.70 -0.80 -37.50
C GLY A 185 7.45 -1.64 -37.72
N MET A 186 6.99 -1.65 -38.97
CA MET A 186 5.85 -2.40 -39.50
C MET A 186 5.87 -3.88 -39.05
N ALA A 187 5.18 -4.22 -37.96
CA ALA A 187 4.87 -5.60 -37.59
C ALA A 187 3.45 -5.65 -37.01
N ARG A 188 2.58 -6.42 -37.67
CA ARG A 188 1.17 -6.66 -37.33
C ARG A 188 1.01 -6.97 -35.84
N ALA A 189 0.22 -6.15 -35.15
CA ALA A 189 -0.32 -6.49 -33.84
C ALA A 189 -1.37 -7.60 -34.00
N VAL A 190 -1.28 -8.64 -33.19
CA VAL A 190 -2.35 -9.62 -32.96
C VAL A 190 -2.82 -9.40 -31.52
N PRO A 191 -4.14 -9.20 -31.27
CA PRO A 191 -4.65 -8.95 -29.93
C PRO A 191 -4.50 -10.19 -29.02
N GLY A 192 -4.04 -10.01 -27.78
CA GLY A 192 -4.21 -11.00 -26.70
C GLY A 192 -2.99 -11.82 -26.23
N SER A 193 -1.79 -11.26 -26.07
CA SER A 193 -0.61 -12.09 -25.69
C SER A 193 0.38 -11.50 -24.66
N ILE A 194 0.31 -11.93 -23.38
CA ILE A 194 1.31 -11.64 -22.29
C ILE A 194 1.41 -12.82 -21.27
N LYS A 195 2.48 -12.99 -20.46
CA LYS A 195 3.74 -13.79 -20.61
C LYS A 195 4.24 -14.26 -19.21
N ARG A 196 4.98 -15.37 -19.12
CA ARG A 196 5.56 -15.98 -17.89
C ARG A 196 7.06 -15.61 -17.72
N THR A 197 7.57 -15.46 -16.50
CA THR A 197 8.96 -15.06 -16.19
C THR A 197 9.80 -16.21 -15.61
N ALA A 198 11.07 -16.30 -16.01
CA ALA A 198 12.09 -17.15 -15.38
C ALA A 198 13.32 -16.30 -14.98
N SER A 199 13.82 -16.49 -13.76
CA SER A 199 14.99 -15.81 -13.20
C SER A 199 16.28 -16.53 -13.61
N VAL A 200 17.34 -15.77 -13.90
CA VAL A 200 18.71 -16.25 -14.02
C VAL A 200 19.54 -15.53 -12.95
N ASP A 201 20.22 -16.33 -12.11
CA ASP A 201 21.08 -15.85 -11.03
C ASP A 201 22.20 -14.94 -11.52
N TYR A 202 22.44 -13.83 -10.80
CA TYR A 202 23.71 -13.11 -10.93
C TYR A 202 24.27 -12.68 -9.57
N LYS A 203 25.50 -13.15 -9.32
CA LYS A 203 26.37 -12.91 -8.16
C LYS A 203 26.87 -11.45 -8.17
N GLY A 204 26.82 -10.78 -7.02
CA GLY A 204 26.85 -9.32 -6.92
C GLY A 204 28.18 -8.60 -7.21
N ASN A 205 28.16 -7.28 -7.03
CA ASN A 205 29.29 -6.56 -6.45
C ASN A 205 28.85 -5.24 -5.79
N SER A 206 29.41 -4.99 -4.63
CA SER A 206 29.30 -3.80 -3.78
C SER A 206 29.94 -2.54 -4.41
N GLY A 207 29.29 -1.38 -4.29
CA GLY A 207 29.81 -0.08 -4.70
C GLY A 207 29.22 1.07 -3.87
N ARG A 208 30.10 1.99 -3.44
CA ARG A 208 29.94 3.05 -2.43
C ARG A 208 28.94 4.17 -2.75
N HIS A 209 28.50 4.85 -1.67
CA HIS A 209 27.90 6.18 -1.60
C HIS A 209 28.68 7.27 -2.40
N PRO A 210 27.99 8.37 -2.76
CA PRO A 210 28.14 9.58 -1.95
C PRO A 210 26.80 10.23 -1.55
N SER A 211 26.86 10.85 -0.37
CA SER A 211 26.01 11.92 0.14
C SER A 211 26.10 13.16 -0.74
N ASP A 212 25.01 13.90 -0.90
CA ASP A 212 25.05 15.35 -1.08
C ASP A 212 23.77 16.00 -0.53
N GLU A 213 23.98 16.91 0.42
CA GLU A 213 23.04 17.92 0.87
C GLU A 213 22.79 18.94 -0.25
N ALA A 214 21.54 19.37 -0.40
CA ALA A 214 21.24 20.62 -1.10
C ALA A 214 20.12 21.35 -0.34
N ALA A 215 20.56 22.31 0.47
CA ALA A 215 19.73 23.39 0.99
C ALA A 215 19.23 24.27 -0.16
N ASN A 216 17.96 24.67 -0.12
CA ASN A 216 17.46 25.79 -0.92
C ASN A 216 16.55 26.67 -0.05
N GLY A 217 16.81 27.98 -0.14
CA GLY A 217 16.28 29.04 0.71
C GLY A 217 14.83 29.44 0.42
N PRO A 218 14.32 30.47 1.14
CA PRO A 218 12.90 30.78 1.22
C PRO A 218 12.47 31.72 0.09
N ALA A 219 11.27 31.48 -0.44
CA ALA A 219 10.52 32.44 -1.26
C ALA A 219 9.34 33.00 -0.44
N SER A 220 9.14 34.31 -0.58
CA SER A 220 8.27 35.21 0.17
C SER A 220 6.89 35.44 -0.47
N GLY A 221 5.91 35.85 0.38
CA GLY A 221 4.63 36.50 0.03
C GLY A 221 3.43 35.55 -0.07
N ASP A 222 2.22 35.79 0.41
CA ASP A 222 1.53 36.93 1.09
C ASP A 222 0.24 36.37 1.77
N PRO A 223 -0.46 37.13 2.65
CA PRO A 223 -1.45 36.56 3.58
C PRO A 223 -2.82 36.32 2.91
N ILE A 224 -3.43 35.16 3.19
CA ILE A 224 -4.80 34.85 2.77
C ILE A 224 -5.74 34.90 3.99
N ASP A 225 -6.86 35.59 3.75
CA ASP A 225 -7.96 35.97 4.63
C ASP A 225 -8.47 34.88 5.58
N CYS A 226 -8.68 35.28 6.84
CA CYS A 226 -9.33 34.51 7.89
C CYS A 226 -10.85 34.66 7.80
N SER A 227 -11.54 33.78 7.08
CA SER A 227 -13.01 33.69 7.20
C SER A 227 -13.63 32.32 6.88
N SER A 228 -12.85 31.24 6.94
CA SER A 228 -13.34 29.88 6.62
C SER A 228 -13.07 28.83 7.70
N LEU A 229 -12.71 29.28 8.91
CA LEU A 229 -12.34 28.42 10.03
C LEU A 229 -13.53 27.81 10.82
N GLU A 230 -14.78 28.02 10.40
CA GLU A 230 -15.95 27.57 11.18
C GLU A 230 -16.50 26.19 10.79
N ASN A 231 -16.03 25.55 9.71
CA ASN A 231 -16.58 24.26 9.27
C ASN A 231 -15.65 23.04 9.45
N ALA A 232 -14.53 23.18 10.18
CA ALA A 232 -13.57 22.09 10.38
C ALA A 232 -13.56 21.49 11.81
N CYS A 233 -14.41 22.00 12.72
CA CYS A 233 -14.37 21.66 14.14
C CYS A 233 -15.42 20.63 14.61
N GLU A 234 -15.98 19.82 13.71
CA GLU A 234 -16.88 18.70 14.06
C GLU A 234 -16.20 17.30 13.99
N ALA A 235 -14.87 17.24 13.85
CA ALA A 235 -14.15 16.01 14.08
C ALA A 235 -13.79 15.91 15.57
N HIS A 236 -14.58 15.16 16.35
CA HIS A 236 -14.21 14.70 17.69
C HIS A 236 -12.77 14.16 17.67
N CYS A 237 -11.80 14.96 18.15
CA CYS A 237 -10.39 14.61 18.20
C CYS A 237 -10.17 13.48 19.23
N CYS A 238 -10.42 12.24 18.84
CA CYS A 238 -9.91 11.09 19.56
C CYS A 238 -8.40 11.03 19.32
N PHE A 239 -7.60 11.15 20.39
CA PHE A 239 -6.16 11.06 20.33
C PHE A 239 -5.73 9.72 19.71
N LYS A 240 -4.98 9.76 18.60
CA LYS A 240 -4.41 8.58 17.94
C LYS A 240 -2.92 8.48 18.24
N CYS A 241 -2.49 7.35 18.81
CA CYS A 241 -1.08 7.09 19.13
C CYS A 241 -0.26 6.72 17.89
N PHE A 242 -0.88 6.01 16.94
CA PHE A 242 -0.24 5.57 15.71
C PHE A 242 -0.87 6.28 14.51
N ASN A 243 -0.01 6.73 13.58
CA ASN A 243 -0.46 7.32 12.33
C ASN A 243 -1.09 6.25 11.41
N SER A 244 -1.48 6.64 10.20
CA SER A 244 -2.25 5.77 9.32
C SER A 244 -1.43 4.63 8.72
N GLY A 245 -0.10 4.74 8.72
CA GLY A 245 0.79 3.82 8.01
C GLY A 245 0.67 3.84 6.49
N LEU A 246 -0.22 4.67 5.91
CA LEU A 246 -0.44 4.73 4.47
C LEU A 246 0.68 5.51 3.77
N PHE A 247 1.15 4.95 2.65
CA PHE A 247 2.13 5.57 1.77
C PHE A 247 1.72 5.31 0.31
N PHE A 248 1.84 6.33 -0.53
CA PHE A 248 1.55 6.23 -1.95
C PHE A 248 2.70 6.79 -2.77
N ALA A 249 3.10 6.05 -3.80
CA ALA A 249 4.13 6.47 -4.76
C ALA A 249 3.58 6.36 -6.18
N SER A 250 3.82 7.39 -6.99
CA SER A 250 3.34 7.46 -8.37
C SER A 250 4.41 8.02 -9.30
N ARG A 251 4.50 7.45 -10.51
CA ARG A 251 5.27 8.03 -11.63
C ARG A 251 4.55 9.21 -12.28
N TYR A 252 3.24 9.29 -12.08
CA TYR A 252 2.36 10.32 -12.61
C TYR A 252 2.13 11.43 -11.58
N PRO A 253 2.03 12.70 -12.01
CA PRO A 253 1.73 13.80 -11.12
C PRO A 253 0.40 13.61 -10.39
N ILE A 254 0.44 13.77 -9.07
CA ILE A 254 -0.76 13.82 -8.22
C ILE A 254 -1.33 15.23 -8.35
N MET A 255 -2.64 15.33 -8.56
CA MET A 255 -3.37 16.58 -8.71
C MET A 255 -4.08 16.96 -7.41
N ASP A 256 -4.79 15.99 -6.84
CA ASP A 256 -5.58 16.15 -5.63
C ASP A 256 -5.37 14.93 -4.72
N ALA A 257 -5.33 15.16 -3.41
CA ALA A 257 -5.22 14.10 -2.43
C ALA A 257 -6.00 14.46 -1.16
N VAL A 258 -6.71 13.48 -0.60
CA VAL A 258 -7.47 13.59 0.65
C VAL A 258 -7.25 12.34 1.49
N TYR A 259 -7.04 12.52 2.78
CA TYR A 259 -7.04 11.43 3.74
C TYR A 259 -8.22 11.58 4.70
N ARG A 260 -8.94 10.48 4.96
CA ARG A 260 -10.01 10.41 5.97
C ARG A 260 -9.76 9.23 6.91
N CYS A 261 -9.92 9.46 8.21
CA CYS A 261 -9.74 8.45 9.27
C CYS A 261 -11.10 7.81 9.60
N TYR A 262 -11.14 6.50 9.77
CA TYR A 262 -12.32 5.81 10.28
C TYR A 262 -12.53 6.16 11.77
N THR A 263 -13.79 6.30 12.16
CA THR A 263 -14.19 6.77 13.49
C THR A 263 -14.60 5.64 14.44
N ASN A 264 -14.81 4.42 13.93
CA ASN A 264 -15.44 3.30 14.64
C ASN A 264 -14.48 2.18 15.09
N GLY A 265 -13.16 2.37 14.99
CA GLY A 265 -12.16 1.37 15.40
C GLY A 265 -12.19 1.04 16.90
N LYS A 266 -11.96 -0.23 17.26
CA LYS A 266 -11.96 -0.75 18.64
C LYS A 266 -10.61 -1.31 19.07
N GLY A 267 -10.44 -1.57 20.38
CA GLY A 267 -9.25 -2.22 20.93
C GLY A 267 -7.96 -1.46 20.59
N VAL A 268 -6.91 -2.18 20.20
CA VAL A 268 -5.63 -1.58 19.80
C VAL A 268 -5.77 -0.71 18.54
N ASP A 269 -6.66 -1.09 17.63
CA ASP A 269 -6.94 -0.35 16.39
C ASP A 269 -7.58 1.02 16.64
N SER A 270 -8.23 1.22 17.80
CA SER A 270 -8.71 2.54 18.21
C SER A 270 -7.56 3.55 18.41
N LEU A 271 -6.34 3.08 18.68
CA LEU A 271 -5.14 3.91 18.84
C LEU A 271 -4.44 4.20 17.52
N ALA A 272 -4.78 3.50 16.43
CA ALA A 272 -4.27 3.77 15.10
C ALA A 272 -5.25 4.64 14.30
N SER A 273 -4.71 5.52 13.45
CA SER A 273 -5.53 6.28 12.51
C SER A 273 -5.76 5.48 11.22
N LYS A 274 -6.40 4.31 11.35
CA LYS A 274 -6.86 3.53 10.18
C LYS A 274 -7.84 4.37 9.35
N GLY A 275 -7.74 4.29 8.04
CA GLY A 275 -8.43 5.21 7.15
C GLY A 275 -8.17 4.94 5.68
N ALA A 276 -8.62 5.87 4.84
CA ALA A 276 -8.49 5.82 3.40
C ALA A 276 -7.80 7.09 2.86
N LEU A 277 -6.88 6.90 1.91
CA LEU A 277 -6.20 7.94 1.16
C LEU A 277 -6.72 7.91 -0.29
N PHE A 278 -7.33 9.01 -0.70
CA PHE A 278 -7.91 9.23 -2.02
C PHE A 278 -6.97 10.12 -2.83
N LEU A 279 -6.71 9.73 -4.07
CA LEU A 279 -5.79 10.42 -4.97
C LEU A 279 -6.39 10.56 -6.37
N LYS A 280 -6.13 11.70 -6.99
CA LYS A 280 -6.37 11.96 -8.41
C LYS A 280 -5.03 12.21 -9.09
N VAL A 281 -4.74 11.48 -10.16
CA VAL A 281 -3.48 11.58 -10.90
C VAL A 281 -3.71 12.01 -12.34
N GLN A 282 -2.81 12.80 -12.90
CA GLN A 282 -2.81 13.13 -14.33
C GLN A 282 -1.94 12.12 -15.09
N VAL A 283 -2.51 11.45 -16.09
CA VAL A 283 -1.85 10.36 -16.81
C VAL A 283 -1.61 10.63 -18.30
N GLY A 284 -2.16 11.72 -18.82
CA GLY A 284 -2.00 12.13 -20.21
C GLY A 284 -2.76 13.42 -20.55
N SER A 285 -2.83 13.70 -21.85
CA SER A 285 -3.57 14.83 -22.42
C SER A 285 -4.04 14.46 -23.83
N THR A 286 -5.27 14.74 -24.23
CA THR A 286 -5.73 14.46 -25.60
C THR A 286 -5.14 15.46 -26.61
N PRO A 287 -5.27 15.22 -27.93
CA PRO A 287 -4.95 16.22 -28.96
C PRO A 287 -5.78 17.51 -28.85
N GLN A 288 -6.97 17.43 -28.23
CA GLN A 288 -7.86 18.56 -27.96
C GLN A 288 -7.55 19.26 -26.62
N ASP A 289 -6.37 19.01 -26.04
CA ASP A 289 -5.92 19.54 -24.75
C ASP A 289 -6.84 19.19 -23.55
N GLN A 290 -7.65 18.13 -23.66
CA GLN A 290 -8.38 17.58 -22.52
C GLN A 290 -7.43 16.80 -21.63
N ARG A 291 -7.61 16.89 -20.31
CA ARG A 291 -6.74 16.20 -19.36
C ARG A 291 -7.18 14.76 -19.18
N ILE A 292 -6.25 13.81 -19.26
CA ILE A 292 -6.56 12.43 -18.92
C ILE A 292 -6.16 12.17 -17.47
N VAL A 293 -7.11 11.71 -16.66
CA VAL A 293 -6.96 11.53 -15.21
C VAL A 293 -7.31 10.11 -14.78
N GLY A 294 -6.84 9.72 -13.60
CA GLY A 294 -7.22 8.47 -12.95
C GLY A 294 -7.41 8.67 -11.45
N TYR A 295 -8.31 7.87 -10.87
CA TYR A 295 -8.63 7.88 -9.44
C TYR A 295 -8.03 6.64 -8.78
N ILE A 296 -7.44 6.82 -7.60
CA ILE A 296 -6.82 5.76 -6.83
C ILE A 296 -7.14 5.98 -5.37
N THR A 297 -7.59 4.93 -4.69
CA THR A 297 -7.84 4.92 -3.25
C THR A 297 -7.10 3.77 -2.61
N CYS A 298 -6.29 4.06 -1.59
CA CYS A 298 -5.70 3.03 -0.75
C CYS A 298 -6.22 3.12 0.69
N THR A 299 -6.57 1.99 1.29
CA THR A 299 -7.17 1.92 2.62
C THR A 299 -6.54 0.82 3.48
N HIS A 300 -6.67 0.95 4.80
CA HIS A 300 -6.36 -0.12 5.75
C HIS A 300 -7.49 -0.21 6.77
N LEU A 301 -8.28 -1.30 6.72
CA LEU A 301 -9.46 -1.49 7.55
C LEU A 301 -9.13 -2.06 8.94
N HIS A 302 -10.13 -2.08 9.82
CA HIS A 302 -10.08 -2.67 11.15
C HIS A 302 -9.68 -4.16 11.12
N ALA A 303 -8.67 -4.52 11.90
CA ALA A 303 -8.00 -5.82 11.84
C ALA A 303 -8.65 -6.98 12.62
N PRO A 304 -9.20 -6.80 13.84
CA PRO A 304 -9.79 -7.89 14.61
C PRO A 304 -10.84 -8.71 13.84
N GLU A 305 -10.59 -10.01 13.68
CA GLU A 305 -11.41 -10.90 12.83
C GLU A 305 -12.89 -10.94 13.22
N GLU A 306 -13.19 -10.87 14.52
CA GLU A 306 -14.55 -10.95 15.08
C GLU A 306 -15.42 -9.69 14.82
N ASP A 307 -14.81 -8.59 14.38
CA ASP A 307 -15.45 -7.28 14.29
C ASP A 307 -16.00 -6.97 12.87
N SER A 308 -16.67 -7.94 12.24
CA SER A 308 -17.20 -7.81 10.86
C SER A 308 -18.08 -6.57 10.64
N ALA A 309 -18.94 -6.25 11.62
CA ALA A 309 -19.83 -5.08 11.54
C ALA A 309 -19.05 -3.76 11.43
N ILE A 310 -17.89 -3.64 12.10
CA ILE A 310 -17.03 -2.46 12.01
C ILE A 310 -16.47 -2.33 10.60
N ARG A 311 -15.99 -3.44 10.02
CA ARG A 311 -15.49 -3.45 8.65
C ARG A 311 -16.58 -3.10 7.64
N CYS A 312 -17.80 -3.60 7.79
CA CYS A 312 -18.94 -3.20 6.95
C CYS A 312 -19.19 -1.69 7.01
N GLU A 313 -19.30 -1.10 8.20
CA GLU A 313 -19.47 0.35 8.36
C GLU A 313 -18.30 1.15 7.76
N GLN A 314 -17.07 0.62 7.82
CA GLN A 314 -15.90 1.23 7.15
C GLN A 314 -15.99 1.17 5.63
N LEU A 315 -16.52 0.08 5.08
CA LEU A 315 -16.76 -0.05 3.64
C LEU A 315 -17.90 0.89 3.18
N ASP A 316 -18.93 1.11 4.00
CA ASP A 316 -19.98 2.10 3.74
C ASP A 316 -19.39 3.53 3.71
N MET A 317 -18.61 3.89 4.74
CA MET A 317 -17.87 5.17 4.77
C MET A 317 -16.96 5.33 3.55
N LEU A 318 -16.24 4.27 3.16
CA LEU A 318 -15.36 4.28 1.99
C LEU A 318 -16.12 4.60 0.70
N LEU A 319 -17.28 4.00 0.48
CA LEU A 319 -18.12 4.26 -0.70
C LEU A 319 -18.64 5.69 -0.75
N GLU A 320 -19.09 6.23 0.38
CA GLU A 320 -19.52 7.62 0.48
C GLU A 320 -18.36 8.56 0.16
N TRP A 321 -17.19 8.32 0.76
CA TRP A 321 -16.01 9.18 0.59
C TRP A 321 -15.42 9.11 -0.82
N LEU A 322 -15.50 7.95 -1.50
CA LEU A 322 -15.16 7.81 -2.92
C LEU A 322 -16.02 8.74 -3.78
N ALA A 323 -17.33 8.74 -3.55
CA ALA A 323 -18.27 9.59 -4.29
C ALA A 323 -18.03 11.07 -4.01
N ASP A 324 -17.83 11.45 -2.74
CA ASP A 324 -17.48 12.80 -2.31
C ASP A 324 -16.19 13.30 -2.98
N PHE A 325 -15.13 12.49 -2.93
CA PHE A 325 -13.84 12.85 -3.50
C PHE A 325 -13.95 13.04 -5.01
N ARG A 326 -14.64 12.12 -5.71
CA ARG A 326 -14.91 12.25 -7.14
C ARG A 326 -15.69 13.53 -7.45
N LYS A 327 -16.76 13.82 -6.72
CA LYS A 327 -17.58 15.02 -6.89
C LYS A 327 -16.79 16.31 -6.65
N SER A 328 -16.00 16.37 -5.58
CA SER A 328 -15.24 17.56 -5.18
C SER A 328 -14.04 17.87 -6.07
N THR A 329 -13.53 16.87 -6.80
CA THR A 329 -12.35 17.03 -7.67
C THR A 329 -12.69 16.94 -9.16
N SER A 330 -13.95 16.68 -9.53
CA SER A 330 -14.38 16.77 -10.93
C SER A 330 -14.48 18.24 -11.35
N SER A 331 -13.74 18.63 -12.38
CA SER A 331 -13.75 20.00 -12.89
C SER A 331 -15.05 20.29 -13.65
N SER A 332 -15.94 21.11 -13.09
CA SER A 332 -17.12 21.65 -13.80
C SER A 332 -16.96 23.11 -14.24
N SER A 333 -15.80 23.73 -13.95
CA SER A 333 -15.55 25.13 -14.28
C SER A 333 -15.13 25.30 -15.73
N THR A 334 -15.71 26.28 -16.43
CA THR A 334 -15.32 26.70 -17.79
C THR A 334 -13.87 27.17 -17.93
N ALA A 335 -13.16 27.41 -16.81
CA ALA A 335 -11.76 27.82 -16.77
C ALA A 335 -10.75 26.66 -16.78
N ASN A 336 -11.20 25.40 -16.64
CA ASN A 336 -10.33 24.22 -16.63
C ASN A 336 -10.58 23.35 -17.87
N PRO A 337 -9.55 22.67 -18.40
CA PRO A 337 -9.73 21.71 -19.48
C PRO A 337 -10.64 20.57 -19.01
N GLU A 338 -11.48 20.07 -19.92
CA GLU A 338 -12.31 18.90 -19.70
C GLU A 338 -11.45 17.69 -19.30
N GLU A 339 -11.98 16.83 -18.43
CA GLU A 339 -11.24 15.73 -17.84
C GLU A 339 -11.83 14.38 -18.27
N LEU A 340 -11.02 13.53 -18.87
CA LEU A 340 -11.37 12.17 -19.26
C LEU A 340 -10.79 11.18 -18.26
N VAL A 341 -11.62 10.28 -17.74
CA VAL A 341 -11.21 9.35 -16.69
C VAL A 341 -10.81 8.00 -17.30
N ALA A 342 -9.54 7.63 -17.11
CA ALA A 342 -8.97 6.40 -17.65
C ALA A 342 -9.21 5.18 -16.76
N PHE A 343 -9.17 5.36 -15.43
CA PHE A 343 -9.34 4.28 -14.46
C PHE A 343 -9.78 4.83 -13.11
N ASP A 344 -10.40 3.96 -12.30
CA ASP A 344 -10.76 4.21 -10.91
C ASP A 344 -10.46 2.95 -10.08
N ILE A 345 -9.54 3.05 -9.12
CA ILE A 345 -8.91 1.93 -8.42
C ILE A 345 -9.13 2.04 -6.92
N VAL A 346 -9.47 0.92 -6.28
CA VAL A 346 -9.52 0.77 -4.82
C VAL A 346 -8.63 -0.39 -4.42
N CYS A 347 -7.68 -0.16 -3.52
CA CYS A 347 -6.78 -1.20 -3.05
C CYS A 347 -6.43 -1.06 -1.56
N GLY A 348 -5.80 -2.09 -1.01
CA GLY A 348 -5.31 -2.05 0.36
C GLY A 348 -5.53 -3.35 1.13
N ASP A 349 -5.22 -3.29 2.42
CA ASP A 349 -5.45 -4.38 3.37
C ASP A 349 -6.84 -4.20 3.99
N LEU A 350 -7.77 -5.07 3.59
CA LEU A 350 -9.15 -5.03 4.05
C LEU A 350 -9.40 -5.88 5.30
N ASN A 351 -8.43 -6.68 5.75
CA ASN A 351 -8.54 -7.55 6.92
C ASN A 351 -9.74 -8.51 6.94
N PHE A 352 -10.32 -8.83 5.79
CA PHE A 352 -11.34 -9.86 5.63
C PHE A 352 -11.08 -10.66 4.35
N ASP A 353 -11.34 -11.96 4.37
CA ASP A 353 -11.14 -12.84 3.22
C ASP A 353 -12.41 -13.07 2.40
N ASN A 354 -12.26 -13.69 1.25
CA ASN A 354 -13.36 -14.09 0.38
C ASN A 354 -13.59 -15.61 0.38
N CYS A 355 -13.29 -16.31 1.49
CA CYS A 355 -13.43 -17.77 1.57
C CYS A 355 -14.02 -18.30 2.90
N SER A 356 -13.93 -17.54 3.98
CA SER A 356 -14.41 -17.91 5.31
C SER A 356 -15.87 -17.52 5.51
N SER A 357 -16.57 -18.24 6.41
CA SER A 357 -17.94 -17.90 6.78
C SER A 357 -18.05 -16.70 7.72
N ASP A 358 -16.94 -16.35 8.37
CA ASP A 358 -16.89 -15.28 9.37
C ASP A 358 -16.92 -13.90 8.70
N ASP A 359 -16.31 -13.79 7.51
CA ASP A 359 -16.24 -12.57 6.70
C ASP A 359 -17.41 -12.40 5.70
N LYS A 360 -18.50 -13.17 5.87
CA LYS A 360 -19.60 -13.22 4.90
C LYS A 360 -20.30 -11.87 4.66
N LEU A 361 -20.32 -10.99 5.65
CA LEU A 361 -21.04 -9.71 5.56
C LEU A 361 -20.26 -8.75 4.67
N GLU A 362 -18.96 -8.68 4.87
CA GLU A 362 -18.01 -7.92 4.08
C GLU A 362 -17.95 -8.46 2.64
N GLN A 363 -17.93 -9.79 2.49
CA GLN A 363 -17.98 -10.44 1.18
C GLN A 363 -19.22 -10.04 0.37
N GLN A 364 -20.35 -9.75 1.01
CA GLN A 364 -21.59 -9.35 0.33
C GLN A 364 -21.75 -7.83 0.18
N HIS A 365 -20.75 -7.06 0.60
CA HIS A 365 -20.82 -5.61 0.60
C HIS A 365 -20.95 -5.02 -0.82
N SER A 366 -21.71 -3.92 -0.94
CA SER A 366 -22.02 -3.25 -2.21
C SER A 366 -20.79 -2.66 -2.93
N LEU A 367 -19.66 -2.53 -2.22
CA LEU A 367 -18.36 -2.16 -2.80
C LEU A 367 -18.02 -3.04 -4.01
N PHE A 368 -18.24 -4.36 -3.90
CA PHE A 368 -17.92 -5.32 -4.95
C PHE A 368 -18.90 -5.29 -6.14
N THR A 369 -20.03 -4.61 -6.00
CA THR A 369 -20.92 -4.33 -7.13
C THR A 369 -20.32 -3.24 -8.02
N ARG A 370 -19.77 -2.19 -7.40
CA ARG A 370 -19.21 -1.00 -8.07
C ARG A 370 -17.76 -1.18 -8.51
N TYR A 371 -16.96 -1.88 -7.71
CA TYR A 371 -15.56 -2.17 -8.00
C TYR A 371 -15.37 -3.68 -8.13
N LYS A 372 -14.94 -4.11 -9.32
CA LYS A 372 -14.72 -5.51 -9.64
C LYS A 372 -13.42 -6.00 -8.99
N ASP A 373 -13.50 -7.20 -8.43
CA ASP A 373 -12.34 -7.95 -7.94
C ASP A 373 -11.95 -9.00 -9.00
N PRO A 374 -10.75 -8.90 -9.62
CA PRO A 374 -10.28 -9.86 -10.62
C PRO A 374 -10.20 -11.30 -10.10
N CYS A 375 -9.97 -11.50 -8.79
CA CYS A 375 -9.80 -12.81 -8.15
C CYS A 375 -11.12 -13.50 -7.80
N ARG A 376 -12.25 -12.80 -7.89
CA ARG A 376 -13.53 -13.22 -7.32
C ARG A 376 -14.46 -13.83 -8.37
N LEU A 377 -15.14 -14.92 -8.02
CA LEU A 377 -16.32 -15.42 -8.74
C LEU A 377 -17.62 -14.88 -8.13
N GLY A 378 -17.67 -14.85 -6.79
CA GLY A 378 -18.82 -14.43 -6.02
C GLY A 378 -18.47 -14.22 -4.54
N PRO A 379 -19.44 -13.82 -3.69
CA PRO A 379 -19.24 -13.70 -2.26
C PRO A 379 -18.88 -15.05 -1.64
N GLY A 380 -17.69 -15.14 -1.05
CA GLY A 380 -17.17 -16.39 -0.47
C GLY A 380 -16.64 -17.39 -1.51
N GLU A 381 -16.57 -16.99 -2.78
CA GLU A 381 -16.14 -17.84 -3.90
C GLU A 381 -14.99 -17.20 -4.67
N GLU A 382 -13.80 -17.78 -4.48
CA GLU A 382 -12.58 -17.40 -5.17
C GLU A 382 -12.46 -18.09 -6.53
N LYS A 383 -11.80 -17.42 -7.48
CA LYS A 383 -11.35 -18.10 -8.71
C LYS A 383 -10.31 -19.17 -8.36
N PRO A 384 -10.22 -20.27 -9.12
CA PRO A 384 -9.33 -21.39 -8.79
C PRO A 384 -7.84 -21.03 -8.67
N TRP A 385 -7.41 -19.97 -9.36
CA TRP A 385 -6.02 -19.49 -9.36
C TRP A 385 -5.72 -18.47 -8.26
N ALA A 386 -6.75 -17.91 -7.60
CA ALA A 386 -6.54 -16.93 -6.55
C ALA A 386 -5.96 -17.63 -5.31
N ILE A 387 -4.99 -16.99 -4.67
CA ILE A 387 -4.33 -17.49 -3.46
C ILE A 387 -4.46 -16.47 -2.32
N GLY A 388 -4.29 -16.94 -1.10
CA GLY A 388 -4.21 -16.10 0.09
C GLY A 388 -3.02 -15.16 0.04
N THR A 389 -3.15 -14.00 0.66
CA THR A 389 -2.10 -12.97 0.71
C THR A 389 -1.48 -12.85 2.09
N MET A 390 -2.12 -13.38 3.13
CA MET A 390 -1.55 -13.43 4.48
C MET A 390 -0.70 -14.69 4.64
N LEU A 391 0.58 -14.52 4.93
CA LEU A 391 1.51 -15.60 5.24
C LEU A 391 1.23 -16.12 6.66
N ASP A 392 1.46 -17.42 6.87
CA ASP A 392 1.46 -17.98 8.21
C ASP A 392 2.71 -17.49 8.96
N GLN A 393 2.47 -16.77 10.06
CA GLN A 393 3.53 -16.14 10.84
C GLN A 393 4.49 -17.17 11.45
N ASP A 394 4.04 -18.41 11.70
CA ASP A 394 4.90 -19.47 12.26
C ASP A 394 6.01 -19.89 11.29
N GLY A 395 5.74 -19.86 9.98
CA GLY A 395 6.64 -20.35 8.92
C GLY A 395 7.39 -19.26 8.16
N ILE A 396 7.15 -17.98 8.44
CA ILE A 396 7.71 -16.86 7.66
C ILE A 396 9.25 -16.78 7.66
N ASN A 397 9.89 -17.37 8.68
CA ASN A 397 11.34 -17.36 8.85
C ASN A 397 12.00 -18.68 8.42
N ASP A 398 11.25 -19.62 7.86
CA ASP A 398 11.79 -20.90 7.40
C ASP A 398 12.71 -20.69 6.18
N GLU A 399 13.80 -21.46 6.12
CA GLU A 399 14.79 -21.40 5.03
C GLU A 399 14.13 -21.62 3.66
N ASP A 400 13.11 -22.49 3.62
CA ASP A 400 12.35 -22.85 2.43
C ASP A 400 11.53 -21.69 1.84
N VAL A 401 11.24 -20.64 2.62
CA VAL A 401 10.54 -19.44 2.14
C VAL A 401 11.39 -18.18 2.23
N SER A 402 12.61 -18.25 2.73
CA SER A 402 13.48 -17.08 2.95
C SER A 402 13.86 -16.27 1.70
N SER A 403 13.68 -16.83 0.50
CA SER A 403 13.96 -16.16 -0.79
C SER A 403 12.72 -16.01 -1.66
N PRO A 404 12.64 -14.95 -2.51
CA PRO A 404 11.52 -14.76 -3.43
C PRO A 404 11.21 -15.95 -4.33
N ASP A 405 12.25 -16.57 -4.89
CA ASP A 405 12.12 -17.69 -5.84
C ASP A 405 11.66 -18.97 -5.13
N ASN A 406 12.11 -19.21 -3.90
CA ASN A 406 11.65 -20.37 -3.14
C ASN A 406 10.20 -20.20 -2.70
N LEU A 407 9.83 -19.02 -2.16
CA LEU A 407 8.44 -18.74 -1.79
C LEU A 407 7.52 -18.85 -3.02
N GLN A 408 7.95 -18.42 -4.21
CA GLN A 408 7.17 -18.62 -5.44
C GLN A 408 6.90 -20.11 -5.69
N LYS A 409 7.95 -20.94 -5.69
CA LYS A 409 7.82 -22.40 -5.92
C LYS A 409 6.91 -23.07 -4.89
N VAL A 410 7.03 -22.67 -3.62
CA VAL A 410 6.19 -23.15 -2.53
C VAL A 410 4.72 -22.83 -2.78
N LEU A 411 4.41 -21.58 -3.13
CA LEU A 411 3.03 -21.12 -3.33
C LEU A 411 2.38 -21.65 -4.63
N GLU A 412 3.15 -22.13 -5.59
CA GLU A 412 2.62 -22.82 -6.77
C GLU A 412 2.00 -24.19 -6.40
N SER A 413 2.51 -24.85 -5.36
CA SER A 413 1.96 -26.10 -4.83
C SER A 413 0.82 -25.89 -3.83
N GLU A 414 -0.19 -26.78 -3.83
CA GLU A 414 -1.28 -26.73 -2.84
C GLU A 414 -0.77 -27.04 -1.42
N GLU A 415 0.16 -27.98 -1.30
CA GLU A 415 0.79 -28.37 -0.04
C GLU A 415 1.57 -27.20 0.57
N GLY A 416 2.36 -26.50 -0.24
CA GLY A 416 3.09 -25.31 0.18
C GLY A 416 2.16 -24.17 0.58
N ARG A 417 1.05 -23.96 -0.15
CA ARG A 417 0.03 -22.99 0.26
C ARG A 417 -0.59 -23.36 1.62
N ARG A 418 -0.97 -24.61 1.83
CA ARG A 418 -1.53 -25.10 3.11
C ARG A 418 -0.57 -24.97 4.30
N GLU A 419 0.73 -24.92 4.03
CA GLU A 419 1.76 -24.80 5.05
C GLU A 419 2.12 -23.34 5.38
N TYR A 420 2.23 -22.49 4.35
CA TYR A 420 2.81 -21.14 4.49
C TYR A 420 1.81 -19.99 4.32
N LEU A 421 0.57 -20.25 3.92
CA LEU A 421 -0.50 -19.25 3.94
C LEU A 421 -1.37 -19.43 5.16
N ALA A 422 -1.89 -18.33 5.68
CA ALA A 422 -2.89 -18.35 6.72
C ALA A 422 -4.22 -18.89 6.17
N PHE A 423 -4.89 -19.73 6.95
CA PHE A 423 -6.23 -20.27 6.67
C PHE A 423 -7.20 -19.89 7.78
N PRO A 424 -8.52 -19.87 7.51
CA PRO A 424 -9.53 -19.63 8.55
C PRO A 424 -9.38 -20.64 9.69
N THR A 425 -9.41 -20.16 10.93
CA THR A 425 -9.25 -21.01 12.11
C THR A 425 -10.52 -21.83 12.36
N SER A 426 -10.37 -23.13 12.65
CA SER A 426 -11.51 -23.99 12.95
C SER A 426 -11.97 -23.76 14.40
N LYS A 427 -13.20 -23.23 14.57
CA LYS A 427 -13.85 -22.94 15.85
C LYS A 427 -13.95 -24.14 16.83
N ASN A 428 -13.75 -25.37 16.35
CA ASN A 428 -13.84 -26.59 17.16
C ASN A 428 -12.49 -27.09 17.70
N SER A 429 -11.39 -26.36 17.46
CA SER A 429 -10.07 -26.74 17.93
C SER A 429 -9.76 -25.90 19.17
N GLY A 430 -9.66 -26.53 20.34
CA GLY A 430 -9.26 -25.85 21.56
C GLY A 430 -7.97 -25.04 21.36
N ALA A 431 -7.81 -23.95 22.10
CA ALA A 431 -6.64 -23.08 22.04
C ALA A 431 -5.35 -23.92 22.04
N GLY A 432 -4.66 -23.94 20.90
CA GLY A 432 -3.38 -24.66 20.72
C GLY A 432 -3.39 -25.89 19.80
N GLN A 433 -4.48 -26.26 19.15
CA GLN A 433 -4.44 -27.28 18.08
C GLN A 433 -4.81 -26.68 16.73
N LYS A 434 -3.78 -26.45 15.89
CA LYS A 434 -3.94 -26.16 14.46
C LYS A 434 -4.81 -27.28 13.87
N GLY A 435 -5.94 -26.90 13.27
CA GLY A 435 -6.86 -27.85 12.65
C GLY A 435 -6.09 -28.82 11.76
N ARG A 436 -6.49 -30.10 11.76
CA ARG A 436 -5.85 -31.15 10.96
C ARG A 436 -5.63 -30.61 9.54
N LYS A 437 -4.36 -30.49 9.10
CA LYS A 437 -3.99 -29.84 7.83
C LYS A 437 -4.82 -30.38 6.66
N ASP A 438 -5.28 -31.63 6.72
CA ASP A 438 -6.04 -32.34 5.67
C ASP A 438 -7.49 -31.85 5.45
N VAL A 439 -7.99 -30.90 6.25
CA VAL A 439 -9.37 -30.37 6.15
C VAL A 439 -9.41 -28.92 5.66
N LEU A 440 -8.25 -28.30 5.40
CA LEU A 440 -8.17 -26.93 4.89
C LEU A 440 -8.66 -26.89 3.43
N LYS A 441 -9.71 -26.11 3.17
CA LYS A 441 -10.26 -25.90 1.82
C LYS A 441 -9.81 -24.55 1.29
N GLY A 442 -9.54 -24.49 -0.02
CA GLY A 442 -9.15 -23.27 -0.72
C GLY A 442 -7.65 -23.02 -0.71
N ASN A 443 -7.25 -21.81 -1.11
CA ASN A 443 -5.84 -21.45 -1.33
C ASN A 443 -5.32 -20.43 -0.30
N GLY A 444 -5.90 -20.38 0.90
CA GLY A 444 -5.52 -19.44 1.97
C GLY A 444 -6.41 -18.18 2.02
N ARG A 445 -6.17 -17.32 3.02
CA ARG A 445 -6.91 -16.07 3.26
C ARG A 445 -6.35 -14.93 2.43
N ARG A 446 -7.13 -14.43 1.48
CA ARG A 446 -6.80 -13.26 0.67
C ARG A 446 -7.45 -12.02 1.25
N ILE A 447 -6.66 -11.20 1.93
CA ILE A 447 -7.13 -10.01 2.66
C ILE A 447 -6.63 -8.70 2.05
N ASP A 448 -5.66 -8.78 1.14
CA ASP A 448 -5.16 -7.67 0.35
C ASP A 448 -5.88 -7.63 -1.01
N TYR A 449 -6.55 -6.51 -1.31
CA TYR A 449 -7.40 -6.36 -2.49
C TYR A 449 -6.85 -5.32 -3.47
N MET A 450 -7.12 -5.57 -4.75
CA MET A 450 -6.85 -4.66 -5.86
C MET A 450 -8.07 -4.67 -6.78
N LEU A 451 -8.88 -3.63 -6.70
CA LEU A 451 -10.19 -3.52 -7.34
C LEU A 451 -10.19 -2.40 -8.39
N TYR A 452 -11.04 -2.53 -9.41
CA TYR A 452 -11.22 -1.51 -10.44
C TYR A 452 -12.70 -1.27 -10.75
N ALA A 453 -13.07 -0.04 -11.09
CA ALA A 453 -14.41 0.25 -11.61
C ALA A 453 -14.46 0.08 -13.13
N GLU A 454 -15.56 -0.45 -13.63
CA GLU A 454 -15.91 -0.45 -15.07
C GLU A 454 -16.79 0.76 -15.42
N GLU A 455 -17.51 1.30 -14.44
CA GLU A 455 -18.42 2.43 -14.60
C GLU A 455 -17.75 3.77 -14.24
N GLY A 456 -18.25 4.88 -14.81
CA GLY A 456 -17.76 6.22 -14.50
C GLY A 456 -16.40 6.54 -15.14
N LEU A 457 -15.97 5.74 -16.11
CA LEU A 457 -14.81 5.99 -16.97
C LEU A 457 -15.23 6.78 -18.23
N CYS A 458 -14.25 7.18 -19.04
CA CYS A 458 -14.50 7.73 -20.38
C CYS A 458 -15.34 6.72 -21.21
N PRO A 459 -16.51 7.10 -21.76
CA PRO A 459 -17.38 6.17 -22.49
C PRO A 459 -16.73 5.52 -23.72
N ASP A 460 -15.78 6.23 -24.35
CA ASP A 460 -15.08 5.77 -25.55
C ASP A 460 -13.92 4.82 -25.25
N TRP A 461 -13.61 4.61 -23.96
CA TRP A 461 -12.50 3.78 -23.54
C TRP A 461 -12.97 2.52 -22.82
N LYS A 462 -12.26 1.42 -23.09
CA LYS A 462 -12.42 0.16 -22.40
C LYS A 462 -11.21 -0.06 -21.50
N ALA A 463 -11.45 -0.22 -20.19
CA ALA A 463 -10.42 -0.58 -19.23
C ALA A 463 -10.53 -2.08 -18.91
N GLU A 464 -9.52 -2.85 -19.31
CA GLU A 464 -9.50 -4.31 -19.11
C GLU A 464 -8.28 -4.76 -18.31
N VAL A 465 -8.46 -5.78 -17.49
CA VAL A 465 -7.35 -6.40 -16.75
C VAL A 465 -6.47 -7.19 -17.72
N GLU A 466 -5.26 -6.68 -17.93
CA GLU A 466 -4.22 -7.27 -18.77
C GLU A 466 -3.40 -8.32 -18.00
N GLU A 467 -3.13 -8.05 -16.72
CA GLU A 467 -2.30 -8.90 -15.86
C GLU A 467 -2.73 -8.76 -14.40
N PHE A 468 -2.76 -9.87 -13.67
CA PHE A 468 -2.90 -9.88 -12.21
C PHE A 468 -1.85 -10.80 -11.59
N SER A 469 -1.18 -10.34 -10.54
CA SER A 469 -0.08 -11.08 -9.93
C SER A 469 -0.02 -10.99 -8.41
N PHE A 470 0.38 -12.12 -7.82
CA PHE A 470 0.79 -12.23 -6.41
C PHE A 470 2.32 -12.23 -6.37
N ILE A 471 2.90 -11.35 -5.56
CA ILE A 471 4.33 -11.04 -5.61
C ILE A 471 5.03 -11.65 -4.40
N THR A 472 6.10 -12.42 -4.63
CA THR A 472 6.92 -13.01 -3.54
C THR A 472 8.22 -12.24 -3.29
N GLN A 473 8.44 -11.13 -4.01
CA GLN A 473 9.67 -10.35 -3.97
C GLN A 473 10.03 -9.85 -2.55
N LEU A 474 9.05 -9.68 -1.66
CA LEU A 474 9.25 -9.24 -0.28
C LEU A 474 9.38 -10.40 0.72
N SER A 475 9.64 -11.62 0.25
CA SER A 475 9.79 -12.76 1.16
C SER A 475 10.83 -12.53 2.26
N GLY A 476 10.47 -12.95 3.48
CA GLY A 476 11.24 -12.75 4.71
C GLY A 476 11.25 -11.30 5.23
N LEU A 477 10.54 -10.37 4.59
CA LEU A 477 10.51 -8.94 4.98
C LEU A 477 9.16 -8.46 5.49
N THR A 478 8.07 -9.15 5.16
CA THR A 478 6.70 -8.85 5.59
C THR A 478 5.87 -10.13 5.56
N ASP A 479 4.80 -10.19 6.35
CA ASP A 479 3.85 -11.30 6.45
C ASP A 479 2.69 -11.22 5.43
N HIS A 480 2.75 -10.28 4.49
CA HIS A 480 1.78 -10.17 3.39
C HIS A 480 2.44 -10.31 2.02
N LEU A 481 1.73 -10.93 1.08
CA LEU A 481 2.08 -10.92 -0.34
C LEU A 481 1.56 -9.63 -0.97
N PRO A 482 2.44 -8.80 -1.57
CA PRO A 482 1.98 -7.71 -2.41
C PRO A 482 1.15 -8.23 -3.58
N VAL A 483 0.13 -7.45 -3.95
CA VAL A 483 -0.77 -7.74 -5.06
C VAL A 483 -0.62 -6.64 -6.10
N ALA A 484 -0.50 -7.02 -7.37
CA ALA A 484 -0.43 -6.08 -8.48
C ALA A 484 -1.43 -6.40 -9.59
N MET A 485 -1.90 -5.34 -10.25
CA MET A 485 -2.83 -5.41 -11.36
C MET A 485 -2.39 -4.45 -12.44
N ARG A 486 -2.52 -4.90 -13.68
CA ARG A 486 -2.30 -4.09 -14.88
C ARG A 486 -3.62 -3.91 -15.62
N LEU A 487 -3.96 -2.65 -15.90
CA LEU A 487 -5.12 -2.30 -16.71
C LEU A 487 -4.68 -1.73 -18.05
N MET A 488 -5.16 -2.33 -19.13
CA MET A 488 -5.10 -1.77 -20.47
C MET A 488 -6.30 -0.87 -20.70
N VAL A 489 -6.06 0.39 -21.05
CA VAL A 489 -7.11 1.35 -21.42
C VAL A 489 -7.00 1.63 -22.91
N SER A 490 -7.92 1.09 -23.71
CA SER A 490 -7.96 1.22 -25.17
C SER A 490 -9.18 2.01 -25.65
N THR A 491 -9.06 2.66 -26.81
CA THR A 491 -10.19 3.25 -27.53
C THR A 491 -10.96 2.13 -28.22
N GLY A 492 -12.28 2.08 -28.08
CA GLY A 492 -13.14 0.97 -28.52
C GLY A 492 -13.21 0.65 -30.03
N ASP A 493 -12.31 1.18 -30.86
CA ASP A 493 -12.34 1.10 -32.34
C ASP A 493 -11.71 -0.18 -32.93
N GLU A 494 -11.80 -1.33 -32.25
CA GLU A 494 -11.38 -2.64 -32.82
C GLU A 494 -12.54 -3.54 -33.29
N GLU A 495 -13.68 -2.95 -33.66
CA GLU A 495 -14.70 -3.64 -34.47
C GLU A 495 -14.98 -2.86 -35.77
N ALA A 496 -14.21 -3.16 -36.81
CA ALA A 496 -14.54 -2.83 -38.21
C ALA A 496 -14.11 -3.95 -39.15
#